data_AF-A0A378LS29-F1
#
_entry.id   AF-A0A378LS29-F1
#
_cell.length_a   1.000
_cell.length_b   1.000
_cell.length_c   1.000
_cell.angle_alpha   90.00
_cell.angle_beta   90.00
_cell.angle_gamma   90.00
#
_symmetry.space_group_name_H-M   'P 1'
#
loop_
_entity.id
_entity.type
_entity.pdbx_description
1 polymer ?
#
loop_
_entity_poly.entity_id
_entity_poly.type
_entity_poly.pdbx_seq_one_letter_code
_entity_poly.pdbx_strand_id
1 'polypeptide(L)' 'MCTLRDVIIFFAGAEFFHTVSHIILPFFISMPINLGFMILTPHFNLWIIGINALITLLLLWWACRLKSTS' A
#
# COMPACT_ATOMS: atom_id res chain seq x y z
N MET A 1 -23.80 9.09 -0.53
CA MET A 1 -22.77 10.14 -0.44
C MET A 1 -21.50 9.47 0.05
N CYS A 2 -20.39 9.54 -0.68
CA CYS A 2 -19.12 8.96 -0.22
C CYS A 2 -18.62 9.75 0.99
N THR A 3 -18.54 9.10 2.15
CA THR A 3 -18.00 9.74 3.34
C THR A 3 -16.48 9.74 3.27
N LEU A 4 -15.83 10.66 4.02
CA LEU A 4 -14.37 10.67 4.13
C LEU A 4 -13.82 9.31 4.62
N ARG A 5 -14.60 8.61 5.46
CA ARG A 5 -14.28 7.26 5.92
C ARG A 5 -14.23 6.25 4.76
N ASP A 6 -15.18 6.30 3.84
CA ASP A 6 -15.20 5.38 2.68
C ASP A 6 -13.98 5.61 1.77
N VAL A 7 -13.59 6.88 1.59
CA VAL A 7 -12.40 7.25 0.81
C VAL A 7 -11.12 6.73 1.49
N ILE A 8 -10.99 6.89 2.80
CA ILE A 8 -9.81 6.40 3.55
C ILE A 8 -9.74 4.87 3.55
N ILE A 9 -10.88 4.19 3.68
CA ILE A 9 -10.94 2.72 3.59
C ILE A 9 -10.54 2.24 2.19
N PHE A 10 -10.98 2.94 1.14
CA PHE A 10 -10.57 2.63 -0.23
C PHE A 10 -9.05 2.76 -0.41
N PHE A 11 -8.45 3.86 0.08
CA PHE A 11 -6.99 4.04 0.03
C PHE A 11 -6.25 3.01 0.87
N ALA A 12 -6.75 2.65 2.06
CA ALA A 12 -6.17 1.59 2.87
C ALA A 12 -6.17 0.24 2.11
N GLY A 13 -7.25 -0.06 1.39
CA GLY A 13 -7.34 -1.25 0.54
C GLY A 13 -6.36 -1.21 -0.64
N ALA A 14 -6.20 -0.06 -1.29
CA ALA A 14 -5.23 0.13 -2.38
C ALA A 14 -3.79 -0.08 -1.92
N GLU A 15 -3.42 0.51 -0.78
CA GLU A 15 -2.07 0.36 -0.18
C GLU A 15 -1.80 -1.07 0.29
N PHE A 16 -2.81 -1.75 0.84
CA PHE A 16 -2.73 -3.17 1.18
C PHE A 16 -2.47 -4.01 -0.07
N PHE A 17 -3.24 -3.80 -1.14
CA PHE A 17 -3.06 -4.51 -2.39
C PHE A 17 -1.69 -4.23 -3.03
N HIS A 18 -1.21 -2.98 -2.94
CA HIS A 18 0.11 -2.59 -3.41
C HIS A 18 1.21 -3.34 -2.63
N THR A 19 1.08 -3.45 -1.31
CA THR A 19 1.97 -4.22 -0.44
C THR A 19 2.01 -5.70 -0.85
N VAL A 20 0.84 -6.32 -1.01
CA VAL A 20 0.72 -7.72 -1.47
C VAL A 20 1.35 -7.90 -2.84
N SER A 21 1.15 -6.95 -3.75
CA SER A 21 1.76 -6.97 -5.09
C SER A 21 3.29 -7.01 -4.99
N HIS A 22 3.92 -6.20 -4.13
CA HIS A 22 5.39 -6.24 -3.95
C HIS A 22 5.90 -7.50 -3.25
N ILE A 23 5.09 -8.14 -2.39
CA ILE A 23 5.44 -9.44 -1.80
C ILE A 23 5.43 -10.52 -2.88
N ILE A 24 4.43 -10.49 -3.76
CA ILE A 24 4.21 -11.50 -4.79
C ILE A 24 5.12 -11.31 -6.01
N LEU A 25 5.46 -10.06 -6.35
CA LEU A 25 6.27 -9.68 -7.51
C LEU A 25 7.58 -10.50 -7.68
N PRO A 26 8.42 -10.69 -6.64
CA PRO A 26 9.65 -11.48 -6.78
C PRO A 26 9.45 -12.97 -7.06
N PHE A 27 8.25 -13.53 -6.87
CA PHE A 27 7.94 -14.91 -7.28
C PHE A 27 7.70 -15.04 -8.79
N PHE A 28 7.33 -13.95 -9.45
CA PHE A 28 7.06 -13.92 -10.88
C PHE A 28 8.22 -13.37 -11.69
N ILE A 29 9.00 -12.44 -11.13
CA ILE A 29 10.06 -11.72 -11.84
C ILE A 29 11.31 -11.61 -10.97
N SER A 30 12.47 -11.93 -11.55
CA SER A 30 13.75 -11.74 -10.89
C SER A 30 14.12 -10.25 -10.82
N MET A 31 14.40 -9.76 -9.61
CA MET A 31 14.92 -8.41 -9.38
C MET A 31 16.46 -8.36 -9.52
N PRO A 32 17.05 -7.22 -9.90
CA PRO A 32 16.45 -5.89 -10.07
C PRO A 32 15.66 -5.71 -11.38
N ILE A 33 14.53 -5.00 -11.31
CA ILE A 33 13.71 -4.68 -12.49
C ILE A 33 13.98 -3.23 -12.89
N ASN A 34 14.35 -3.00 -14.15
CA ASN A 34 14.46 -1.66 -14.70
C ASN A 34 13.11 -1.20 -15.24
N LEU A 35 12.46 -0.25 -14.55
CA LEU A 35 11.17 0.33 -14.93
C LEU A 35 11.32 1.51 -15.91
N GLY A 36 12.53 1.76 -16.43
CA GLY A 36 12.86 2.85 -17.35
C GLY A 36 13.17 4.18 -16.64
N PHE A 37 12.40 4.54 -15.61
CA PHE A 37 12.62 5.73 -14.79
C PHE A 37 13.27 5.42 -13.43
N MET A 38 13.27 4.15 -13.02
CA MET A 38 13.76 3.71 -11.72
C MET A 38 14.14 2.23 -11.76
N ILE A 39 15.16 1.87 -10.99
CA ILE A 39 15.57 0.47 -10.79
C ILE A 39 14.94 -0.03 -9.49
N LEU A 40 13.98 -0.94 -9.61
CA LEU A 40 13.38 -1.62 -8.47
C LEU A 40 14.31 -2.74 -8.01
N THR A 41 15.19 -2.42 -7.06
CA THR A 41 16.08 -3.38 -6.42
C THR A 41 15.34 -4.19 -5.34
N PRO A 42 15.85 -5.37 -4.94
CA PRO A 42 15.25 -6.17 -3.86
C PRO A 42 15.12 -5.38 -2.55
N HIS A 43 16.14 -4.60 -2.20
CA HIS A 43 16.12 -3.76 -1.00
C HIS A 43 15.07 -2.67 -1.11
N PHE A 44 14.94 -2.04 -2.27
CA PHE A 44 13.93 -1.00 -2.48
C PHE A 44 12.51 -1.58 -2.44
N ASN A 45 12.29 -2.77 -3.00
CA ASN A 45 11.03 -3.49 -2.90
C ASN A 45 10.64 -3.79 -1.44
N LEU A 46 11.60 -4.23 -0.61
CA LEU A 46 11.36 -4.45 0.82
C LEU A 46 10.98 -3.16 1.56
N TRP A 47 11.63 -2.04 1.22
CA TRP A 47 11.26 -0.73 1.77
C TRP A 47 9.84 -0.32 1.39
N ILE A 48 9.42 -0.53 0.13
CA ILE A 48 8.06 -0.23 -0.32
C ILE A 48 7.04 -1.08 0.46
N ILE A 49 7.30 -2.37 0.66
CA ILE A 49 6.44 -3.24 1.48
C ILE A 49 6.28 -2.66 2.90
N GLY A 50 7.40 -2.29 3.54
CA GLY A 50 7.36 -1.75 4.90
C GLY A 50 6.61 -0.43 5.01
N ILE A 51 6.85 0.50 4.08
CA ILE A 51 6.21 1.82 4.06
C ILE A 51 4.70 1.68 3.79
N ASN A 52 4.30 0.91 2.78
CA ASN A 52 2.89 0.77 2.42
C ASN A 52 2.11 0.00 3.49
N ALA A 53 2.72 -0.99 4.16
CA ALA A 53 2.13 -1.65 5.31
C ALA A 53 1.88 -0.66 6.46
N LEU A 54 2.85 0.22 6.75
CA LEU A 54 2.69 1.26 7.77
C LEU A 54 1.58 2.25 7.40
N ILE A 55 1.55 2.73 6.16
CA ILE A 55 0.50 3.63 5.66
C ILE A 55 -0.88 2.97 5.77
N THR A 56 -0.99 1.70 5.37
CA THR A 56 -2.25 0.92 5.49
C THR A 56 -2.75 0.91 6.93
N LEU A 57 -1.87 0.62 7.90
CA LEU A 57 -2.24 0.63 9.33
C LEU A 57 -2.67 2.02 9.81
N LEU A 58 -1.97 3.07 9.40
CA LEU A 58 -2.32 4.45 9.75
C LEU A 58 -3.67 4.87 9.15
N LEU A 59 -3.95 4.51 7.90
CA LEU A 59 -5.22 4.79 7.24
C LEU A 59 -6.38 4.02 7.90
N LEU A 60 -6.19 2.74 8.22
CA LEU A 60 -7.20 1.96 8.95
C LEU A 60 -7.44 2.53 10.35
N TRP A 61 -6.38 2.88 11.07
CA TRP A 61 -6.50 3.52 12.37
C TRP A 61 -7.25 4.86 12.28
N TRP A 62 -6.96 5.66 11.26
CA TRP A 62 -7.65 6.93 11.03
C TRP A 62 -9.12 6.72 10.67
N ALA A 63 -9.44 5.75 9.81
CA ALA A 63 -10.82 5.39 9.49
C ALA A 63 -11.62 4.96 10.73
N CYS A 64 -11.00 4.24 11.68
CA CYS A 64 -11.61 3.87 12.95
C CYS A 64 -11.88 5.07 13.88
N ARG A 65 -11.06 6.13 13.76
CA ARG A 65 -11.20 7.36 14.56
C ARG A 65 -12.22 8.32 13.98
N LEU A 66 -12.54 8.22 12.70
CA LEU A 66 -13.64 8.98 12.10
C LEU A 66 -14.96 8.43 12.64
N LYS A 67 -15.60 9.20 13.52
CA LYS A 67 -16.99 8.95 13.92
C LYS A 67 -17.80 8.77 12.64
N SER A 68 -18.57 7.69 12.58
CA SER A 68 -19.64 7.57 11.61
C SER A 68 -20.60 8.72 11.89
N THR A 69 -20.46 9.84 11.19
CA THR A 69 -21.44 10.91 11.19
C THR A 69 -22.65 10.34 10.45
N SER A 70 -23.45 9.58 11.20
CA SER A 70 -24.77 9.14 10.80
C SER A 70 -25.80 10.06 11.42
#